data_AF-A0AAD5L4K8-F1
#
_entry.id   AF-A0AAD5L4K8-F1
#
_cell.length_a   1.000
_cell.length_b   1.000
_cell.length_c   1.000
_cell.angle_alpha   90.00
_cell.angle_beta   90.00
_cell.angle_gamma   90.00
#
_symmetry.space_group_name_H-M   'P 1'
#
loop_
_entity.id
_entity.type
_entity.pdbx_description
1 polymer ?
#
loop_
_entity_poly.entity_id
_entity_poly.type
_entity_poly.pdbx_seq_one_letter_code
_entity_poly.pdbx_strand_id
1 'polypeptide(L)'
;MAARKSNQATLAVTIDVLEKVLHKDLKNYEEASSDNRWDDAETAYELADDRMKRLIKNYELIIPLLDVPEAQQKYLVQHEEFVNRFHKINIDWGKNKPAGPTRSAGTPTLQVAAPSENIAPPNMAVAQPMIPMQLQVASGPTSAAHLLPRIEITKFDGDFHKWKDWWAIFRTLIHKDHSMRPIEKFSRLKLHLTEEAAGVISYLDLTDNNYGKAIDILTGKCNKPRSVKADHYIAITGLPS
;
A
#
# COMPACT_ATOMS: atom_id res chain seq x y z
N MET A 1 15.90 26.32 -21.51
CA MET A 1 14.96 27.03 -20.60
C MET A 1 13.53 27.10 -21.15
N ALA A 2 13.30 27.44 -22.43
CA ALA A 2 11.95 27.56 -22.99
C ALA A 2 11.11 26.25 -22.95
N ALA A 3 11.69 25.11 -23.34
CA ALA A 3 10.99 23.82 -23.32
C ALA A 3 10.56 23.37 -21.90
N ARG A 4 11.40 23.62 -20.89
CA ARG A 4 11.08 23.29 -19.49
C ARG A 4 9.91 24.12 -18.96
N LYS A 5 9.91 25.44 -19.24
CA LYS A 5 8.79 26.34 -18.89
C LYS A 5 7.50 25.95 -19.61
N SER A 6 7.59 25.55 -20.88
CA SER A 6 6.45 25.04 -21.64
C SER A 6 5.87 23.76 -21.01
N ASN A 7 6.71 22.77 -20.69
CA ASN A 7 6.27 21.53 -20.07
C ASN A 7 5.66 21.77 -18.67
N GLN A 8 6.26 22.65 -17.88
CA GLN A 8 5.72 23.05 -16.58
C GLN A 8 4.33 23.66 -16.70
N ALA A 9 4.12 24.57 -17.67
CA ALA A 9 2.82 25.19 -17.91
C ALA A 9 1.76 24.16 -18.34
N THR A 10 2.13 23.23 -19.24
CA THR A 10 1.23 22.14 -19.65
C THR A 10 0.84 21.24 -18.49
N LEU A 11 1.78 20.85 -17.63
CA LEU A 11 1.50 20.03 -16.45
C LEU A 11 0.62 20.77 -15.44
N ALA A 12 0.87 22.07 -15.21
CA ALA A 12 0.05 22.87 -14.31
C ALA A 12 -1.42 22.97 -14.77
N VAL A 13 -1.64 23.19 -16.07
CA VAL A 13 -2.98 23.19 -16.66
C VAL A 13 -3.62 21.80 -16.55
N THR A 14 -2.86 20.74 -16.79
CA THR A 14 -3.34 19.36 -16.68
C THR A 14 -3.78 19.03 -15.26
N ILE A 15 -3.02 19.48 -14.25
CA ILE A 15 -3.37 19.33 -12.83
C ILE A 15 -4.69 20.04 -12.53
N ASP A 16 -4.85 21.32 -12.88
CA ASP A 16 -6.09 22.09 -12.61
C ASP A 16 -7.32 21.44 -13.26
N VAL A 17 -7.19 20.93 -14.49
CA VAL A 17 -8.26 20.19 -15.17
C VAL A 17 -8.59 18.91 -14.40
N LEU A 18 -7.59 18.10 -14.05
CA LEU A 18 -7.79 16.87 -13.30
C LEU A 18 -8.41 17.13 -11.92
N GLU A 19 -8.02 18.20 -11.20
CA GLU A 19 -8.59 18.58 -9.91
C GLU A 19 -10.07 18.89 -10.00
N LYS A 20 -10.49 19.72 -10.98
CA LYS A 20 -11.89 20.10 -11.17
C LYS A 20 -12.75 18.89 -11.51
N VAL A 21 -12.22 18.06 -12.39
CA VAL A 21 -12.89 16.88 -12.92
C VAL A 21 -12.96 15.80 -11.82
N LEU A 22 -11.95 15.66 -10.97
CA LEU A 22 -11.99 14.82 -9.77
C LEU A 22 -13.04 15.30 -8.75
N HIS A 23 -13.11 16.60 -8.46
CA HIS A 23 -14.14 17.14 -7.56
C HIS A 23 -15.56 16.80 -8.03
N LYS A 24 -15.79 16.85 -9.35
CA LYS A 24 -17.06 16.46 -9.94
C LYS A 24 -17.38 14.98 -9.69
N ASP A 25 -16.43 14.07 -9.88
CA ASP A 25 -16.69 12.65 -9.64
C ASP A 25 -16.89 12.32 -8.17
N LEU A 26 -16.12 12.95 -7.28
CA LEU A 26 -16.31 12.75 -5.85
C LEU A 26 -17.70 13.19 -5.41
N LYS A 27 -18.17 14.33 -5.93
CA LYS A 27 -19.54 14.79 -5.71
C LYS A 27 -20.56 13.80 -6.27
N ASN A 28 -20.36 13.30 -7.49
CA ASN A 28 -21.25 12.30 -8.09
C ASN A 28 -21.29 11.00 -7.27
N TYR A 29 -20.14 10.57 -6.74
CA TYR A 29 -20.03 9.42 -5.86
C TYR A 29 -20.81 9.63 -4.56
N GLU A 30 -20.64 10.78 -3.90
CA GLU A 30 -21.37 11.12 -2.68
C GLU A 30 -22.88 11.17 -2.90
N GLU A 31 -23.34 11.77 -4.00
CA GLU A 31 -24.76 11.82 -4.40
C GLU A 31 -25.30 10.40 -4.69
N ALA A 32 -24.63 9.62 -5.54
CA ALA A 32 -25.06 8.26 -5.88
C ALA A 32 -25.05 7.32 -4.66
N SER A 33 -24.07 7.47 -3.77
CA SER A 33 -24.00 6.72 -2.51
C SER A 33 -25.12 7.11 -1.56
N SER A 34 -25.55 8.38 -1.55
CA SER A 34 -26.66 8.85 -0.71
C SER A 34 -28.01 8.36 -1.22
N ASP A 35 -28.18 8.27 -2.54
CA ASP A 35 -29.39 7.78 -3.20
C ASP A 35 -29.50 6.24 -3.27
N ASN A 36 -28.57 5.51 -2.64
CA ASN A 36 -28.43 4.04 -2.75
C ASN A 36 -28.31 3.53 -4.20
N ARG A 37 -27.78 4.35 -5.12
CA ARG A 37 -27.53 4.00 -6.52
C ARG A 37 -26.14 3.41 -6.67
N TRP A 38 -26.00 2.14 -6.32
CA TRP A 38 -24.69 1.49 -6.17
C TRP A 38 -23.90 1.33 -7.48
N ASP A 39 -24.55 1.02 -8.61
CA ASP A 39 -23.86 0.91 -9.92
C ASP A 39 -23.28 2.25 -10.38
N ASP A 40 -24.02 3.34 -10.14
CA ASP A 40 -23.58 4.70 -10.45
C ASP A 40 -22.46 5.14 -9.49
N ALA A 41 -22.55 4.76 -8.20
CA ALA A 41 -21.52 5.01 -7.21
C ALA A 41 -20.22 4.25 -7.52
N GLU A 42 -20.31 2.99 -7.98
CA GLU A 42 -19.15 2.21 -8.42
C GLU A 42 -18.44 2.88 -9.61
N THR A 43 -19.22 3.26 -10.62
CA THR A 43 -18.69 3.95 -11.80
C THR A 43 -18.04 5.28 -11.43
N ALA A 44 -18.67 6.08 -10.55
CA ALA A 44 -18.12 7.35 -10.09
C ALA A 44 -16.84 7.17 -9.25
N TYR A 45 -16.80 6.14 -8.40
CA TYR A 45 -15.61 5.79 -7.62
C TYR A 45 -14.44 5.37 -8.52
N GLU A 46 -14.66 4.48 -9.50
CA GLU A 46 -13.60 4.03 -10.41
C GLU A 46 -13.00 5.20 -11.21
N LEU A 47 -13.86 6.13 -11.63
CA LEU A 47 -13.44 7.32 -12.36
C LEU A 47 -12.66 8.29 -11.46
N ALA A 48 -13.08 8.47 -10.21
CA ALA A 48 -12.34 9.24 -9.21
C ALA A 48 -10.99 8.60 -8.87
N ASP A 49 -10.90 7.27 -8.76
CA ASP A 49 -9.67 6.52 -8.48
C ASP A 49 -8.64 6.67 -9.62
N ASP A 50 -9.03 6.48 -10.88
CA ASP A 50 -8.16 6.69 -12.04
C ASP A 50 -7.68 8.15 -12.10
N ARG A 51 -8.58 9.12 -11.90
CA ARG A 51 -8.23 10.55 -11.91
C ARG A 51 -7.25 10.91 -10.81
N MET A 52 -7.47 10.42 -9.59
CA MET A 52 -6.59 10.66 -8.46
C MET A 52 -5.19 10.09 -8.69
N LYS A 53 -5.08 8.87 -9.24
CA LYS A 53 -3.79 8.27 -9.63
C LYS A 53 -3.06 9.12 -10.66
N ARG A 54 -3.76 9.63 -11.68
CA ARG A 54 -3.18 10.54 -12.69
C ARG A 54 -2.74 11.85 -12.05
N LEU A 55 -3.53 12.41 -11.14
CA LEU A 55 -3.23 13.65 -10.44
C LEU A 55 -1.92 13.51 -9.65
N ILE A 56 -1.81 12.47 -8.82
CA ILE A 56 -0.61 12.11 -8.05
C ILE A 56 0.62 12.06 -8.95
N LYS A 57 0.54 11.32 -10.06
CA LYS A 57 1.63 11.22 -11.03
C LYS A 57 2.03 12.57 -11.64
N ASN A 58 1.06 13.44 -11.95
CA ASN A 58 1.36 14.77 -12.49
C ASN A 58 2.03 15.68 -11.44
N TYR A 59 1.62 15.59 -10.18
CA TYR A 59 2.30 16.28 -9.08
C TYR A 59 3.75 15.81 -8.93
N GLU A 60 4.01 14.51 -8.94
CA GLU A 60 5.37 13.95 -8.88
C GLU A 60 6.26 14.41 -10.05
N LEU A 61 5.67 14.67 -11.22
CA LEU A 61 6.38 15.20 -12.38
C LEU A 61 6.63 16.71 -12.30
N ILE A 62 5.68 17.51 -11.81
CA ILE A 62 5.83 18.97 -11.79
C ILE A 62 6.74 19.45 -10.66
N ILE A 63 6.68 18.84 -9.46
CA ILE A 63 7.49 19.23 -8.29
C ILE A 63 8.98 19.37 -8.63
N PRO A 64 9.67 18.39 -9.25
CA PRO A 64 11.08 18.52 -9.59
C PRO A 64 11.35 19.54 -10.71
N LEU A 65 10.34 19.90 -11.50
CA LEU A 65 10.48 20.87 -12.60
C LEU A 65 10.42 22.32 -12.11
N LEU A 66 9.84 22.59 -10.94
CA LEU A 66 9.76 23.92 -10.33
C LEU A 66 11.14 24.37 -9.82
N ASP A 67 11.59 25.54 -10.26
CA ASP A 67 12.87 26.12 -9.83
C ASP A 67 12.78 26.89 -8.50
N VAL A 68 11.55 27.10 -7.99
CA VAL A 68 11.27 27.90 -6.79
C VAL A 68 10.87 26.98 -5.64
N PRO A 69 11.60 26.96 -4.51
CA PRO A 69 11.34 26.03 -3.40
C PRO A 69 9.98 26.26 -2.73
N GLU A 70 9.49 27.50 -2.66
CA GLU A 70 8.14 27.80 -2.15
C GLU A 70 7.05 27.18 -3.04
N ALA A 71 7.26 27.18 -4.35
CA ALA A 71 6.35 26.55 -5.29
C ALA A 71 6.40 25.03 -5.14
N GLN A 72 7.60 24.44 -5.00
CA GLN A 72 7.75 23.00 -4.72
C GLN A 72 7.01 22.59 -3.46
N GLN A 73 7.17 23.35 -2.38
CA GLN A 73 6.49 23.09 -1.11
C GLN A 73 4.97 23.17 -1.27
N LYS A 74 4.45 24.17 -1.99
CA LYS A 74 3.01 24.28 -2.29
C LYS A 74 2.49 23.02 -2.99
N TYR A 75 3.13 22.58 -4.06
CA TYR A 75 2.71 21.41 -4.82
C TYR A 75 2.88 20.10 -4.01
N LEU A 76 3.90 20.01 -3.16
CA LEU A 76 4.09 18.88 -2.24
C LEU A 76 2.97 18.76 -1.20
N VAL A 77 2.59 19.88 -0.57
CA VAL A 77 1.50 19.93 0.41
C VAL A 77 0.17 19.55 -0.25
N GLN A 78 -0.11 20.11 -1.44
CA GLN A 78 -1.30 19.75 -2.20
C GLN A 78 -1.31 18.27 -2.55
N HIS A 79 -0.20 17.74 -3.06
CA HIS A 79 -0.05 16.32 -3.38
C HIS A 79 -0.33 15.42 -2.15
N GLU A 80 0.22 15.75 -0.98
CA GLU A 80 -0.01 15.00 0.25
C GLU A 80 -1.49 15.01 0.65
N GLU A 81 -2.15 16.16 0.54
CA GLU A 81 -3.59 16.28 0.82
C GLU A 81 -4.41 15.36 -0.10
N PHE A 82 -4.09 15.31 -1.40
CA PHE A 82 -4.76 14.42 -2.35
C PHE A 82 -4.54 12.94 -2.02
N VAL A 83 -3.33 12.54 -1.66
CA VAL A 83 -3.03 11.16 -1.23
C VAL A 83 -3.84 10.79 0.02
N ASN A 84 -3.97 11.70 0.98
CA ASN A 84 -4.76 11.47 2.19
C ASN A 84 -6.26 11.33 1.87
N ARG A 85 -6.80 12.21 1.02
CA ARG A 85 -8.19 12.13 0.56
C ARG A 85 -8.46 10.81 -0.17
N PHE A 86 -7.57 10.43 -1.08
CA PHE A 86 -7.64 9.16 -1.81
C PHE A 86 -7.69 7.96 -0.88
N HIS A 87 -6.80 7.93 0.11
CA HIS A 87 -6.75 6.86 1.09
C HIS A 87 -8.06 6.72 1.86
N LYS A 88 -8.65 7.85 2.29
CA LYS A 88 -9.94 7.88 2.98
C LYS A 88 -11.05 7.30 2.10
N ILE A 89 -11.18 7.77 0.85
CA ILE A 89 -12.21 7.31 -0.08
C ILE A 89 -12.08 5.81 -0.38
N ASN A 90 -10.85 5.29 -0.53
CA ASN A 90 -10.65 3.85 -0.72
C ASN A 90 -11.06 3.02 0.49
N ILE A 91 -10.86 3.53 1.71
CA ILE A 91 -11.34 2.88 2.93
C ILE A 91 -12.87 2.88 2.96
N ASP A 92 -13.50 4.01 2.69
CA ASP A 92 -14.96 4.15 2.68
C ASP A 92 -15.60 3.24 1.62
N TRP A 93 -15.02 3.21 0.40
CA TRP A 93 -15.41 2.28 -0.64
C TRP A 93 -15.26 0.82 -0.21
N GLY A 94 -14.12 0.45 0.40
CA GLY A 94 -13.91 -0.92 0.88
C GLY A 94 -14.93 -1.38 1.92
N LYS A 95 -15.48 -0.47 2.72
CA LYS A 95 -16.54 -0.76 3.71
C LYS A 95 -17.92 -0.84 3.07
N ASN A 96 -18.19 0.01 2.10
CA ASN A 96 -19.51 0.20 1.50
C ASN A 96 -19.71 -0.57 0.19
N LYS A 97 -18.65 -1.22 -0.34
CA LYS A 97 -18.71 -1.98 -1.57
C LYS A 97 -19.77 -3.08 -1.42
N PRO A 98 -20.80 -3.11 -2.27
CA PRO A 98 -21.79 -4.17 -2.22
C PRO A 98 -21.07 -5.51 -2.44
N ALA A 99 -21.31 -6.47 -1.55
CA ALA A 99 -20.96 -7.86 -1.81
C ALA A 99 -21.68 -8.24 -3.11
N GLY A 100 -20.92 -8.32 -4.20
CA GLY A 100 -21.49 -8.40 -5.54
C GLY A 100 -22.50 -9.55 -5.64
N PRO A 101 -23.49 -9.46 -6.53
CA PRO A 101 -24.34 -10.60 -6.81
C PRO A 101 -23.43 -11.72 -7.30
N THR A 102 -23.52 -12.89 -6.66
CA THR A 102 -22.96 -14.14 -7.15
C THR A 102 -23.47 -14.34 -8.56
N ARG A 103 -22.70 -13.91 -9.57
CA ARG A 103 -23.00 -14.15 -10.97
C ARG A 103 -22.77 -15.64 -11.21
N SER A 104 -23.80 -16.41 -10.89
CA SER A 104 -23.93 -17.82 -11.21
C SER A 104 -23.83 -17.96 -12.73
N ALA A 105 -22.64 -18.31 -13.20
CA ALA A 105 -22.44 -18.79 -14.56
C ALA A 105 -22.95 -20.25 -14.62
N GLY A 106 -24.27 -20.42 -14.62
CA GLY A 106 -24.92 -21.67 -14.97
C GLY A 106 -24.95 -21.83 -16.47
N THR A 107 -23.95 -22.51 -17.03
CA THR A 107 -23.91 -22.99 -18.41
C THR A 107 -24.96 -24.11 -18.58
N PRO A 108 -25.77 -24.14 -19.66
CA PRO A 108 -26.71 -25.24 -19.86
C PRO A 108 -25.96 -26.52 -20.30
N THR A 109 -26.15 -27.59 -19.53
CA THR A 109 -25.70 -28.96 -19.81
C THR A 109 -26.60 -29.60 -20.87
N LEU A 110 -25.99 -30.24 -21.88
CA LEU A 110 -26.60 -31.35 -22.63
C LEU A 110 -25.53 -32.46 -22.83
N GLN A 111 -25.75 -33.57 -22.12
CA GLN A 111 -25.06 -34.86 -22.27
C GLN A 111 -25.51 -35.58 -23.54
N VAL A 112 -24.60 -36.29 -24.21
CA VAL A 112 -24.91 -37.58 -24.87
C VAL A 112 -23.71 -38.53 -24.75
N ALA A 113 -24.02 -39.66 -24.11
CA ALA A 113 -23.52 -41.04 -24.16
C ALA A 113 -22.27 -41.45 -24.99
N ALA A 114 -21.44 -42.28 -24.34
CA ALA A 114 -20.50 -43.27 -24.91
C ALA A 114 -21.26 -44.49 -25.51
N PRO A 115 -20.66 -45.55 -26.13
CA PRO A 115 -19.71 -46.46 -25.44
C PRO A 115 -18.67 -47.27 -26.29
N SER A 116 -17.90 -48.10 -25.57
CA SER A 116 -17.26 -49.40 -25.94
C SER A 116 -16.01 -49.40 -26.86
N GLU A 117 -14.98 -50.24 -26.70
CA GLU A 117 -14.73 -51.41 -25.83
C GLU A 117 -13.23 -51.80 -25.79
N ASN A 118 -12.78 -52.34 -24.64
CA ASN A 118 -11.91 -53.54 -24.43
C ASN A 118 -10.47 -53.60 -25.05
N ILE A 119 -9.36 -54.02 -24.40
CA ILE A 119 -9.02 -55.33 -23.81
C ILE A 119 -7.73 -55.19 -22.92
N ALA A 120 -7.65 -55.95 -21.82
CA ALA A 120 -6.51 -56.06 -20.86
C ALA A 120 -5.38 -57.02 -21.33
N PRO A 121 -4.26 -57.23 -20.60
CA PRO A 121 -4.25 -58.03 -19.36
C PRO A 121 -3.30 -57.49 -18.24
N PRO A 122 -3.34 -58.08 -17.02
CA PRO A 122 -2.68 -57.55 -15.83
C PRO A 122 -1.28 -58.16 -15.63
N ASN A 123 -0.37 -57.44 -14.97
CA ASN A 123 0.86 -58.05 -14.47
C ASN A 123 1.15 -57.64 -13.03
N MET A 124 1.50 -58.65 -12.24
CA MET A 124 1.56 -58.66 -10.78
C MET A 124 2.72 -57.84 -10.18
N ALA A 125 2.40 -57.20 -9.07
CA ALA A 125 3.20 -56.90 -7.88
C ALA A 125 4.73 -57.08 -7.94
N VAL A 126 5.47 -55.99 -7.72
CA VAL A 126 6.60 -55.92 -6.78
C VAL A 126 6.64 -54.50 -6.19
N ALA A 127 6.50 -54.41 -4.87
CA ALA A 127 6.73 -53.19 -4.10
C ALA A 127 8.23 -52.87 -4.07
N GLN A 128 8.60 -51.61 -4.33
CA GLN A 128 9.91 -51.06 -3.99
C GLN A 128 9.80 -49.62 -3.47
N PRO A 129 10.75 -49.21 -2.61
CA PRO A 129 10.48 -48.30 -1.50
C PRO A 129 10.77 -46.83 -1.83
N MET A 130 10.20 -45.96 -1.00
CA MET A 130 10.29 -44.50 -1.06
C MET A 130 11.75 -44.03 -1.07
N ILE A 131 12.12 -43.28 -2.10
CA ILE A 131 13.38 -42.53 -2.16
C ILE A 131 13.14 -41.18 -1.46
N PRO A 132 13.94 -40.78 -0.45
CA PRO A 132 13.83 -39.46 0.15
C PRO A 132 14.31 -38.39 -0.84
N MET A 133 13.40 -37.49 -1.19
CA MET A 133 13.62 -36.35 -2.09
C MET A 133 14.66 -35.40 -1.48
N GLN A 134 15.88 -35.45 -1.98
CA GLN A 134 16.95 -34.52 -1.63
C GLN A 134 16.68 -33.14 -2.27
N LEU A 135 16.78 -32.08 -1.45
CA LEU A 135 16.78 -30.67 -1.85
C LEU A 135 17.87 -30.40 -2.90
N GLN A 136 17.48 -30.06 -4.13
CA GLN A 136 18.37 -29.48 -5.12
C GLN A 136 18.06 -28.00 -5.29
N VAL A 137 19.03 -27.15 -4.91
CA VAL A 137 19.01 -25.71 -5.16
C VAL A 137 19.45 -25.49 -6.62
N ALA A 138 18.53 -25.04 -7.47
CA ALA A 138 18.87 -24.62 -8.83
C ALA A 138 19.51 -23.23 -8.77
N SER A 139 20.80 -23.17 -9.08
CA SER A 139 21.56 -21.92 -9.24
C SER A 139 21.42 -21.42 -10.68
N GLY A 140 20.59 -20.39 -10.88
CA GLY A 140 20.49 -19.63 -12.14
C GLY A 140 21.39 -18.39 -12.14
N PRO A 141 21.79 -17.86 -13.31
CA PRO A 141 22.82 -16.83 -13.40
C PRO A 141 22.29 -15.39 -13.20
N THR A 142 23.05 -14.65 -12.39
CA THR A 142 23.29 -13.18 -12.39
C THR A 142 22.10 -12.22 -12.55
N SER A 143 21.70 -11.61 -11.44
CA SER A 143 21.28 -10.20 -11.46
C SER A 143 22.30 -9.39 -10.65
N ALA A 144 22.93 -8.40 -11.30
CA ALA A 144 23.86 -7.44 -10.72
C ALA A 144 23.20 -6.50 -9.67
N ALA A 145 22.06 -6.89 -9.10
CA ALA A 145 21.45 -6.25 -7.93
C ALA A 145 22.25 -6.51 -6.62
N HIS A 146 23.23 -7.41 -6.64
CA HIS A 146 24.02 -7.79 -5.47
C HIS A 146 25.16 -6.82 -5.09
N LEU A 147 25.38 -5.76 -5.88
CA LEU A 147 26.42 -4.75 -5.62
C LEU A 147 25.90 -3.48 -4.95
N LEU A 148 24.60 -3.42 -4.63
CA LEU A 148 24.13 -2.41 -3.70
C LEU A 148 24.50 -2.89 -2.29
N PRO A 149 25.07 -2.02 -1.41
CA PRO A 149 25.20 -2.37 0.00
C PRO A 149 23.83 -2.86 0.43
N ARG A 150 23.76 -4.11 0.90
CA ARG A 150 22.52 -4.66 1.44
C ARG A 150 22.14 -3.73 2.57
N ILE A 151 21.20 -2.81 2.33
CA ILE A 151 20.72 -1.88 3.33
C ILE A 151 19.98 -2.76 4.33
N GLU A 152 20.70 -3.22 5.35
CA GLU A 152 20.13 -3.97 6.43
C GLU A 152 19.23 -3.00 7.18
N ILE A 153 17.94 -3.32 7.22
CA ILE A 153 16.99 -2.60 8.04
C ILE A 153 17.45 -2.83 9.48
N THR A 154 17.93 -1.77 10.12
CA THR A 154 18.31 -1.83 11.52
C THR A 154 17.06 -2.16 12.35
N LYS A 155 17.24 -2.88 13.46
CA LYS A 155 16.11 -3.16 14.36
C LYS A 155 15.67 -1.86 15.02
N PHE A 156 14.36 -1.66 15.13
CA PHE A 156 13.76 -0.50 15.76
C PHE A 156 13.29 -0.84 17.17
N ASP A 157 13.89 -0.20 18.17
CA ASP A 157 13.64 -0.34 19.60
C ASP A 157 12.35 0.36 20.07
N GLY A 158 11.89 1.38 19.35
CA GLY A 158 10.78 2.24 19.78
C GLY A 158 11.16 3.72 19.89
N ASP A 159 12.43 4.07 19.66
CA ASP A 159 12.92 5.45 19.81
C ASP A 159 12.30 6.42 18.78
N PHE A 160 11.50 7.35 19.28
CA PHE A 160 10.86 8.42 18.52
C PHE A 160 11.84 9.23 17.65
N HIS A 161 13.09 9.42 18.12
CA HIS A 161 14.09 10.19 17.36
C HIS A 161 14.57 9.46 16.11
N LYS A 162 14.62 8.12 16.17
CA LYS A 162 15.05 7.25 15.06
C LYS A 162 13.88 6.82 14.17
N TRP A 163 12.64 7.01 14.62
CA TRP A 163 11.44 6.58 13.90
C TRP A 163 11.39 7.13 12.46
N LYS A 164 11.69 8.42 12.25
CA LYS A 164 11.59 9.04 10.92
C LYS A 164 12.58 8.41 9.93
N ASP A 165 13.83 8.24 10.34
CA ASP A 165 14.88 7.68 9.51
C ASP A 165 14.65 6.19 9.26
N TRP A 166 14.27 5.45 10.31
CA TRP A 166 13.94 4.03 10.19
C TRP A 166 12.72 3.79 9.30
N TRP A 167 11.65 4.57 9.48
CA TRP A 167 10.44 4.46 8.68
C TRP A 167 10.70 4.82 7.21
N ALA A 168 11.55 5.81 6.94
CA ALA A 168 11.93 6.14 5.56
C ALA A 168 12.60 4.95 4.86
N ILE A 169 13.51 4.25 5.54
CA ILE A 169 14.19 3.05 5.03
C ILE A 169 13.22 1.87 4.89
N PHE A 170 12.40 1.60 5.90
CA PHE A 170 11.42 0.52 5.85
C PHE A 170 10.37 0.76 4.75
N ARG A 171 9.96 2.03 4.56
CA ARG A 171 8.96 2.42 3.57
C ARG A 171 9.47 2.19 2.15
N THR A 172 10.71 2.57 1.86
CA THR A 172 11.30 2.42 0.52
C THR A 172 11.60 0.96 0.18
N LEU A 173 12.05 0.16 1.15
CA LEU A 173 12.47 -1.22 0.91
C LEU A 173 11.34 -2.25 0.98
N ILE A 174 10.31 -2.02 1.81
CA ILE A 174 9.26 -3.01 2.08
C ILE A 174 7.87 -2.46 1.78
N HIS A 175 7.52 -1.27 2.29
CA HIS A 175 6.15 -0.77 2.16
C HIS A 175 5.77 -0.47 0.70
N LYS A 176 6.66 0.21 -0.04
CA LYS A 176 6.49 0.58 -1.46
C LYS A 176 6.74 -0.57 -2.44
N ASP A 177 7.22 -1.72 -1.97
CA ASP A 177 7.39 -2.88 -2.83
C ASP A 177 6.04 -3.54 -3.13
N HIS A 178 5.57 -3.42 -4.37
CA HIS A 178 4.31 -4.00 -4.82
C HIS A 178 4.39 -5.51 -5.07
N SER A 179 5.59 -6.11 -5.07
CA SER A 179 5.77 -7.55 -5.25
C SER A 179 5.53 -8.37 -3.97
N MET A 180 5.57 -7.73 -2.80
CA MET A 180 5.35 -8.39 -1.51
C MET A 180 3.90 -8.32 -1.06
N ARG A 181 3.38 -9.43 -0.54
CA ARG A 181 2.03 -9.47 0.05
C ARG A 181 1.99 -8.75 1.41
N PRO A 182 0.85 -8.17 1.80
CA PRO A 182 0.73 -7.47 3.08
C PRO A 182 1.17 -8.31 4.30
N ILE A 183 0.86 -9.61 4.33
CA ILE A 183 1.29 -10.54 5.38
C ILE A 183 2.81 -10.73 5.42
N GLU A 184 3.48 -10.74 4.26
CA GLU A 184 4.95 -10.84 4.17
C GLU A 184 5.59 -9.54 4.65
N LYS A 185 5.02 -8.40 4.29
CA LYS A 185 5.41 -7.09 4.82
C LYS A 185 5.22 -7.03 6.33
N PHE A 186 4.13 -7.60 6.85
CA PHE A 186 3.85 -7.60 8.28
C PHE A 186 4.80 -8.53 9.05
N SER A 187 5.13 -9.69 8.48
CA SER A 187 6.11 -10.61 9.06
C SER A 187 7.48 -9.93 9.16
N ARG A 188 7.91 -9.25 8.08
CA ARG A 188 9.14 -8.46 8.09
C ARG A 188 9.07 -7.29 9.05
N LEU A 189 7.93 -6.61 9.18
CA LEU A 189 7.73 -5.56 10.17
C LEU A 189 8.00 -6.11 11.58
N LYS A 190 7.34 -7.20 11.98
CA LYS A 190 7.54 -7.81 13.31
C LYS A 190 8.99 -8.25 13.56
N LEU A 191 9.71 -8.71 12.52
CA LEU A 191 11.11 -9.11 12.64
C LEU A 191 12.08 -7.94 12.90
N HIS A 192 11.76 -6.75 12.39
CA HIS A 192 12.59 -5.56 12.49
C HIS A 192 12.15 -4.62 13.62
N LEU A 193 11.14 -5.00 14.40
CA LEU A 193 10.78 -4.32 15.64
C LEU A 193 11.34 -5.08 16.84
N THR A 194 11.77 -4.34 17.85
CA THR A 194 12.30 -4.83 19.12
C THR A 194 11.66 -4.11 20.29
N GLU A 195 11.76 -4.71 21.48
CA GLU A 195 11.34 -4.12 22.76
C GLU A 195 9.95 -3.46 22.74
N GLU A 196 9.91 -2.14 22.92
CA GLU A 196 8.69 -1.36 23.07
C GLU A 196 7.88 -1.38 21.76
N ALA A 197 8.54 -1.20 20.62
CA ALA A 197 7.87 -1.18 19.32
C ALA A 197 7.24 -2.54 18.97
N ALA A 198 7.92 -3.64 19.31
CA ALA A 198 7.38 -4.98 19.10
C ALA A 198 6.16 -5.24 19.99
N GLY A 199 6.20 -4.78 21.24
CA GLY A 199 5.09 -4.88 22.20
C GLY A 199 3.83 -4.17 21.71
N VAL A 200 3.97 -3.02 21.05
CA VAL A 200 2.86 -2.19 20.55
C VAL A 200 2.01 -2.88 19.49
N ILE A 201 2.59 -3.79 18.71
CA ILE A 201 1.87 -4.54 17.66
C ILE A 201 1.81 -6.05 17.94
N SER A 202 2.25 -6.47 19.13
CA SER A 202 2.33 -7.89 19.52
C SER A 202 0.97 -8.57 19.54
N TYR A 203 -0.07 -7.85 19.99
CA TYR A 203 -1.45 -8.33 20.08
C TYR A 203 -2.16 -8.47 18.73
N LEU A 204 -1.54 -8.01 17.64
CA LEU A 204 -2.08 -8.14 16.29
C LEU A 204 -1.63 -9.47 15.67
N ASP A 205 -2.62 -10.25 15.26
CA ASP A 205 -2.41 -11.49 14.50
C ASP A 205 -1.83 -11.19 13.13
N LEU A 206 -0.88 -12.02 12.70
CA LEU A 206 -0.17 -11.91 11.43
C LEU A 206 -1.13 -12.19 10.25
N THR A 207 -1.88 -11.18 9.85
CA THR A 207 -2.86 -11.23 8.75
C THR A 207 -2.69 -10.03 7.83
N ASP A 208 -3.13 -10.17 6.57
CA ASP A 208 -3.04 -9.09 5.57
C ASP A 208 -3.75 -7.82 6.03
N ASN A 209 -4.93 -7.98 6.65
CA ASN A 209 -5.78 -6.88 7.08
C ASN A 209 -5.22 -6.12 8.31
N ASN A 210 -4.34 -6.76 9.09
CA ASN A 210 -3.73 -6.16 10.27
C ASN A 210 -2.43 -5.41 9.97
N TYR A 211 -1.84 -5.58 8.78
CA TYR A 211 -0.63 -4.86 8.40
C TYR A 211 -0.82 -3.33 8.42
N GLY A 212 -1.90 -2.84 7.78
CA GLY A 212 -2.21 -1.40 7.77
C GLY A 212 -2.41 -0.86 9.19
N LYS A 213 -3.19 -1.57 10.01
CA LYS A 213 -3.42 -1.22 11.42
C LYS A 213 -2.12 -1.15 12.22
N ALA A 214 -1.21 -2.11 12.01
CA ALA A 214 0.08 -2.12 12.70
C ALA A 214 0.91 -0.88 12.39
N ILE A 215 0.91 -0.43 11.12
CA ILE A 215 1.59 0.81 10.71
C ILE A 215 0.93 2.05 11.34
N ASP A 216 -0.39 2.12 11.35
CA ASP A 216 -1.12 3.24 11.95
C ASP A 216 -0.86 3.36 13.44
N ILE A 217 -0.84 2.24 14.15
CA ILE A 217 -0.57 2.20 15.60
C ILE A 217 0.89 2.60 15.88
N LEU A 218 1.85 2.07 15.12
CA LEU A 218 3.27 2.43 15.28
C LEU A 218 3.51 3.91 14.97
N THR A 219 2.93 4.41 13.88
CA THR A 219 3.04 5.83 13.51
C THR A 219 2.35 6.69 14.55
N GLY A 220 1.18 6.31 15.05
CA GLY A 220 0.46 7.04 16.08
C GLY A 220 1.16 7.08 17.44
N LYS A 221 2.01 6.08 17.76
CA LYS A 221 2.86 6.11 18.94
C LYS A 221 4.17 6.84 18.70
N CYS A 222 4.91 6.49 17.65
CA CYS A 222 6.28 6.95 17.42
C CYS A 222 6.37 8.31 16.70
N ASN A 223 5.33 8.74 15.99
CA ASN A 223 5.22 10.06 15.35
C ASN A 223 4.33 11.03 16.14
N LYS A 224 4.32 10.93 17.48
CA LYS A 224 3.74 12.01 18.29
C LYS A 224 4.71 13.19 18.28
N PRO A 225 4.34 14.37 17.77
CA PRO A 225 5.07 15.57 18.13
C PRO A 225 4.93 15.68 19.65
N ARG A 226 6.02 15.43 20.39
CA ARG A 226 6.08 15.84 21.79
C ARG A 226 5.62 17.29 21.80
N SER A 227 4.47 17.54 22.43
CA SER A 227 4.09 18.89 22.81
C SER A 227 5.31 19.47 23.53
N VAL A 228 5.90 20.51 22.95
CA VAL A 228 7.00 21.31 23.52
C VAL A 228 6.48 22.11 24.72
N LYS A 229 5.78 21.43 25.63
CA LYS A 229 5.12 22.02 26.80
C LYS A 229 5.44 21.26 28.10
N ALA A 230 6.16 20.14 28.04
CA ALA A 230 6.51 19.37 29.23
C ALA A 230 7.91 19.66 29.80
N ASP A 231 8.76 20.45 29.11
CA ASP A 231 10.06 20.87 29.67
C ASP A 231 10.05 22.25 30.33
N HIS A 232 8.95 23.02 30.19
CA HIS A 232 8.82 24.31 30.87
C HIS A 232 8.29 24.17 32.32
N TYR A 233 7.67 23.05 32.67
CA TYR A 233 7.09 22.85 34.00
C TYR A 233 8.15 22.47 35.06
N ILE A 234 9.18 21.70 34.69
CA ILE A 234 10.25 21.31 35.64
C ILE A 234 11.23 22.46 35.89
N ALA A 235 11.43 23.36 34.93
CA ALA A 235 12.29 24.54 35.13
C ALA A 235 11.66 25.60 36.05
N ILE A 236 10.32 25.70 36.11
CA ILE A 236 9.61 26.71 36.93
C ILE A 236 9.26 26.18 38.32
N THR A 237 9.07 24.87 38.50
CA THR A 237 8.64 24.29 39.78
C THR A 237 9.80 23.74 40.64
N GLY A 238 11.05 23.90 40.19
CA GLY A 238 12.25 23.37 40.85
C GLY A 238 13.09 24.38 41.67
N LEU A 239 12.57 25.56 42.04
CA LEU A 239 13.28 26.48 42.93
C LEU A 239 12.84 26.28 44.39
N PRO A 240 13.73 25.81 45.30
CA PRO A 240 13.47 25.87 46.74
C PRO A 240 13.53 27.32 47.23
N SER A 241 12.55 27.74 48.03
CA SER A 241 12.63 28.92 48.91
C SER A 241 13.20 28.54 50.27
#